data_AF-A0A967B400-F1
#
_entry.id   AF-A0A967B400-F1
#
_cell.length_a   1.000
_cell.length_b   1.000
_cell.length_c   1.000
_cell.angle_alpha   90.00
_cell.angle_beta   90.00
_cell.angle_gamma   90.00
#
_symmetry.space_group_name_H-M   'P 1'
#
loop_
_entity.id
_entity.type
_entity.pdbx_description
1 polymer ?
#
loop_
_entity_poly.entity_id
_entity_poly.type
_entity_poly.pdbx_seq_one_letter_code
_entity_poly.pdbx_strand_id
1 'polypeptide(L)'
;MHPLVNYAVVCALPAVLFGVIEKGARVWMGTSPMPGRARPVATPVADTEGRRSRRPIEQLAEDLRRIGDELTRLRSADGYARRHRREATALAYDDVLRECARALEVPVPPCPFDDVMRLQVEADLARAGLLW
;
A
#
# COMPACT_ATOMS: atom_id res chain seq x y z
N MET A 1 16.58 46.61 11.75
CA MET A 1 16.11 45.21 11.63
C MET A 1 15.29 45.11 10.35
N HIS A 2 15.78 44.33 9.37
CA HIS A 2 15.29 44.37 7.99
C HIS A 2 13.91 43.71 7.86
N PRO A 3 12.89 44.40 7.30
CA PRO A 3 11.53 43.87 7.15
C PRO A 3 11.48 42.60 6.27
N LEU A 4 12.48 42.41 5.40
CA LEU A 4 12.66 41.20 4.59
C LEU A 4 12.91 39.95 5.44
N VAL A 5 13.56 40.09 6.60
CA VAL A 5 13.83 38.96 7.51
C VAL A 5 12.52 38.50 8.18
N ASN A 6 11.66 39.44 8.57
CA ASN A 6 10.35 39.10 9.13
C ASN A 6 9.44 38.40 8.10
N TYR A 7 9.45 38.84 6.84
CA TYR A 7 8.70 38.18 5.77
C TYR A 7 9.23 36.77 5.48
N ALA A 8 10.55 36.60 5.40
CA ALA A 8 11.16 35.28 5.18
C ALA A 8 10.80 34.30 6.31
N VAL A 9 10.80 34.77 7.56
CA VAL A 9 10.41 33.96 8.71
C VAL A 9 8.92 33.59 8.65
N VAL A 10 8.02 34.57 8.42
CA VAL A 10 6.57 34.31 8.35
C VAL A 10 6.19 33.37 7.20
N CYS A 11 6.90 33.43 6.07
CA CYS A 11 6.67 32.54 4.93
C CYS A 11 7.24 31.14 5.13
N ALA A 12 8.39 31.00 5.79
CA ALA A 12 9.04 29.70 5.99
C ALA A 12 8.44 28.91 7.17
N LEU A 13 7.87 29.61 8.16
CA LEU A 13 7.36 28.99 9.39
C LEU A 13 6.28 27.92 9.14
N PRO A 14 5.26 28.14 8.28
CA PRO A 14 4.24 27.13 8.00
C PRO A 14 4.82 25.90 7.30
N ALA A 15 5.76 26.08 6.37
CA ALA A 15 6.39 24.98 5.64
C ALA A 15 7.26 24.12 6.57
N VAL A 16 8.00 24.75 7.49
CA VAL A 16 8.80 24.05 8.50
C VAL A 16 7.88 23.32 9.48
N LEU A 17 6.82 23.96 9.96
CA LEU A 17 5.86 23.35 10.88
C LEU A 17 5.20 22.11 10.25
N PHE A 18 4.79 22.22 8.98
CA PHE A 18 4.19 21.12 8.23
C PHE A 18 5.18 19.97 8.04
N GLY A 19 6.44 20.26 7.71
CA GLY A 19 7.50 19.25 7.62
C GLY A 19 7.79 18.53 8.94
N VAL A 20 7.73 19.25 10.07
CA VAL A 20 7.91 18.66 11.40
C VAL A 20 6.73 17.77 11.80
N ILE A 21 5.49 18.20 11.49
CA ILE A 21 4.27 17.42 11.75
C ILE A 21 4.27 16.13 10.93
N GLU A 22 4.61 16.18 9.64
CA GLU A 22 4.72 14.96 8.82
C GLU A 22 5.82 14.01 9.33
N LYS A 23 6.95 14.55 9.79
CA LYS A 23 8.06 13.73 10.30
C LYS A 23 7.71 13.09 11.64
N GLY A 24 7.02 13.83 12.52
CA GLY A 24 6.48 13.31 13.77
C GLY A 24 5.41 12.24 13.54
N ALA A 25 4.54 12.44 12.56
CA ALA A 25 3.52 11.48 12.17
C ALA A 25 4.13 10.17 11.63
N ARG A 26 5.19 10.23 10.81
CA ARG A 26 5.92 9.05 10.31
C ARG A 26 6.67 8.28 11.40
N VAL A 27 7.19 8.98 12.42
CA VAL A 27 7.84 8.34 13.57
C VAL A 27 6.82 7.70 14.51
N TRP A 28 5.65 8.33 14.70
CA TRP A 28 4.59 7.83 15.57
C TRP A 28 3.77 6.69 14.93
N MET A 29 3.60 6.68 13.60
CA MET A 29 2.92 5.60 12.86
C MET A 29 3.73 4.31 12.72
N GLY A 30 4.88 4.18 13.37
CA GLY A 30 5.64 2.92 13.35
C GLY A 30 6.18 2.54 11.97
N THR A 31 6.24 3.48 11.02
CA THR A 31 7.08 3.33 9.82
C THR A 31 8.53 3.60 10.22
N SER A 32 9.11 2.72 11.03
CA SER A 32 10.57 2.62 11.09
C SER A 32 11.06 2.34 9.67
N PRO A 33 11.83 3.23 9.04
CA PRO A 33 12.54 2.86 7.82
C PRO A 33 13.49 1.74 8.24
N MET A 34 13.29 0.54 7.70
CA MET A 34 14.27 -0.52 7.89
C MET A 34 15.65 0.02 7.47
N PRO A 35 16.65 0.03 8.37
CA PRO A 35 18.01 0.34 7.99
C PRO A 35 18.55 -0.92 7.30
N GLY A 36 18.32 -1.03 6.00
CA GLY A 36 18.68 -2.25 5.27
C GLY A 36 18.75 -2.01 3.78
N ARG A 37 19.98 -1.77 3.30
CA ARG A 37 20.43 -1.68 1.91
C ARG A 37 20.07 -0.40 1.16
N ALA A 38 21.06 0.49 1.10
CA ALA A 38 21.34 1.27 -0.10
C ALA A 38 21.28 0.34 -1.32
N ARG A 39 20.25 0.51 -2.14
CA ARG A 39 20.14 -0.10 -3.46
C ARG A 39 20.97 0.77 -4.40
N PRO A 40 21.93 0.22 -5.17
CA PRO A 40 22.54 0.97 -6.26
C PRO A 40 21.44 1.41 -7.22
N VAL A 41 21.45 2.67 -7.62
CA VAL A 41 20.61 3.20 -8.69
C VAL A 41 20.95 2.41 -9.96
N ALA A 42 20.16 1.37 -10.23
CA ALA A 42 20.12 0.75 -11.54
C ALA A 42 19.19 1.61 -12.40
N THR A 43 19.81 2.19 -13.42
CA THR A 43 19.28 2.68 -14.70
C THR A 43 17.83 2.28 -15.01
N PRO A 44 17.02 3.17 -15.61
CA PRO A 44 15.66 2.82 -16.03
C PRO A 44 15.73 1.83 -17.19
N VAL A 45 15.69 0.54 -16.87
CA VAL A 45 15.49 -0.51 -17.86
C VAL A 45 13.99 -0.72 -17.98
N ALA A 46 13.48 -0.41 -19.16
CA ALA A 46 12.10 -0.61 -19.57
C ALA A 46 11.80 -2.11 -19.73
N ASP A 47 11.65 -2.82 -18.60
CA ASP A 47 11.23 -4.23 -18.57
C ASP A 47 10.02 -4.36 -17.64
N THR A 48 8.85 -3.93 -18.11
CA THR A 48 7.59 -3.96 -17.33
C THR A 48 6.69 -5.12 -17.78
N GLU A 49 7.27 -6.30 -17.97
CA GLU A 49 6.54 -7.55 -18.17
C GLU A 49 7.35 -8.68 -17.54
N GLY A 50 6.77 -9.35 -16.53
CA GLY A 50 7.33 -10.61 -16.03
C GLY A 50 8.19 -10.55 -14.76
N ARG A 51 8.05 -9.55 -13.87
CA ARG A 51 8.54 -9.74 -12.50
C ARG A 51 7.59 -10.70 -11.78
N ARG A 52 7.84 -12.01 -11.97
CA ARG A 52 7.30 -13.11 -11.16
C ARG A 52 7.37 -12.70 -9.69
N SER A 53 6.28 -12.93 -8.95
CA SER A 53 6.21 -12.56 -7.54
C SER A 53 7.41 -13.15 -6.80
N ARG A 54 8.09 -12.32 -6.01
CA ARG A 54 9.31 -12.74 -5.30
C ARG A 54 8.98 -13.62 -4.07
N ARG A 55 7.70 -13.70 -3.70
CA ARG A 55 7.20 -14.46 -2.54
C ARG A 55 6.58 -15.79 -3.00
N PRO A 56 6.73 -16.89 -2.23
CA PRO A 56 5.99 -18.12 -2.46
C PRO A 56 4.48 -17.87 -2.46
N ILE A 57 3.76 -18.55 -3.34
CA ILE A 57 2.32 -18.35 -3.53
C ILE A 57 1.52 -18.73 -2.28
N GLU A 58 2.00 -19.69 -1.49
CA GLU A 58 1.38 -20.13 -0.24
C GLU A 58 1.42 -19.03 0.82
N GLN A 59 2.50 -18.23 0.85
CA GLN A 59 2.60 -17.09 1.76
C GLN A 59 1.63 -15.98 1.35
N LEU A 60 1.44 -15.78 0.04
CA LEU A 60 0.48 -14.80 -0.48
C LEU A 60 -0.97 -15.24 -0.19
N ALA A 61 -1.28 -16.52 -0.30
CA ALA A 61 -2.59 -17.08 0.07
C ALA A 61 -2.89 -16.88 1.56
N GLU A 62 -1.90 -17.14 2.43
CA GLU A 62 -2.02 -16.87 3.87
C GLU A 62 -2.24 -15.38 4.15
N ASP A 63 -1.48 -14.51 3.48
CA ASP A 63 -1.63 -13.06 3.60
C ASP A 63 -3.02 -12.61 3.12
N LEU A 64 -3.54 -13.15 2.00
CA LEU A 64 -4.90 -12.86 1.51
C LEU A 64 -5.96 -13.23 2.53
N ARG A 65 -5.90 -14.45 3.08
CA ARG A 65 -6.87 -14.88 4.10
C ARG A 65 -6.80 -14.00 5.33
N ARG A 66 -5.60 -13.75 5.86
CA ARG A 66 -5.40 -12.90 7.04
C ARG A 66 -5.92 -11.48 6.83
N ILE A 67 -5.63 -10.86 5.69
CA ILE A 67 -6.07 -9.48 5.39
C ILE A 67 -7.57 -9.44 5.09
N GLY A 68 -8.11 -10.45 4.40
CA GLY A 68 -9.54 -10.59 4.12
C GLY A 68 -10.38 -10.71 5.40
N ASP A 69 -9.91 -11.50 6.37
CA ASP A 69 -10.53 -11.61 7.70
C ASP A 69 -10.53 -10.26 8.43
N GLU A 70 -9.40 -9.55 8.43
CA GLU A 70 -9.31 -8.23 9.06
C GLU A 70 -10.20 -7.20 8.36
N LEU A 71 -10.25 -7.22 7.02
CA LEU A 71 -11.13 -6.35 6.26
C LEU A 71 -12.60 -6.62 6.57
N THR A 72 -12.99 -7.89 6.73
CA THR A 72 -14.33 -8.30 7.13
C THR A 72 -14.68 -7.82 8.53
N ARG A 73 -13.77 -7.99 9.49
CA ARG A 73 -13.93 -7.46 10.85
C ARG A 73 -14.08 -5.94 10.83
N LEU A 74 -13.25 -5.24 10.08
CA LEU A 74 -13.31 -3.78 9.95
C LEU A 74 -14.58 -3.30 9.23
N ARG A 75 -15.13 -4.07 8.29
CA ARG A 75 -16.43 -3.79 7.65
C ARG A 75 -17.60 -3.91 8.62
N SER A 76 -17.55 -4.89 9.53
CA SER A 76 -18.58 -5.06 10.58
C SER A 76 -18.51 -4.02 11.71
N ALA A 77 -17.34 -3.42 11.93
CA ALA A 77 -17.15 -2.40 12.97
C ALA A 77 -17.41 -1.00 12.38
N ASP A 78 -18.55 -0.40 12.73
CA ASP A 78 -18.89 0.95 12.29
C ASP A 78 -18.17 2.05 13.09
N GLY A 79 -17.81 3.14 12.41
CA GLY A 79 -17.23 4.33 13.02
C GLY A 79 -16.21 5.05 12.12
N TYR A 80 -16.32 6.38 12.07
CA TYR A 80 -15.43 7.23 11.27
C TYR A 80 -13.94 7.04 11.58
N ALA A 81 -13.59 6.80 12.85
CA ALA A 81 -12.21 6.56 13.28
C ALA A 81 -11.58 5.30 12.64
N ARG A 82 -12.40 4.32 12.21
CA ARG A 82 -11.93 3.07 11.58
C ARG A 82 -12.01 3.11 10.07
N ARG A 83 -12.58 4.16 9.47
CA ARG A 83 -12.72 4.30 8.01
C ARG A 83 -11.36 4.28 7.32
N HIS A 84 -10.39 5.07 7.79
CA HIS A 84 -9.05 5.10 7.22
C HIS A 84 -8.34 3.75 7.33
N ARG A 85 -8.52 3.04 8.45
CA ARG A 85 -7.97 1.69 8.61
C ARG A 85 -8.61 0.73 7.61
N ARG A 86 -9.93 0.77 7.44
CA ARG A 86 -10.66 -0.04 6.45
C ARG A 86 -10.17 0.23 5.03
N GLU A 87 -10.02 1.50 4.66
CA GLU A 87 -9.50 1.91 3.33
C GLU A 87 -8.06 1.43 3.13
N ALA A 88 -7.18 1.59 4.11
CA ALA A 88 -5.81 1.11 4.05
C ALA A 88 -5.73 -0.43 3.94
N THR A 89 -6.57 -1.16 4.69
CA THR A 89 -6.65 -2.62 4.61
C THR A 89 -7.18 -3.08 3.25
N ALA A 90 -8.14 -2.37 2.66
CA ALA A 90 -8.64 -2.67 1.31
C ALA A 90 -7.56 -2.49 0.23
N LEU A 91 -6.76 -1.41 0.32
CA LEU A 91 -5.63 -1.22 -0.59
C LEU A 91 -4.56 -2.30 -0.45
N ALA A 92 -4.24 -2.69 0.79
CA ALA A 92 -3.31 -3.79 1.05
C ALA A 92 -3.84 -5.12 0.48
N TYR A 93 -5.15 -5.36 0.58
CA TYR A 93 -5.79 -6.52 -0.01
C TYR A 93 -5.67 -6.54 -1.55
N ASP A 94 -5.97 -5.42 -2.21
CA ASP A 94 -5.84 -5.28 -3.67
C ASP A 94 -4.38 -5.47 -4.14
N ASP A 95 -3.41 -5.02 -3.35
CA ASP A 95 -1.98 -5.23 -3.64
C ASP A 95 -1.58 -6.71 -3.59
N VAL A 96 -2.05 -7.45 -2.58
CA VAL A 96 -1.77 -8.90 -2.47
C VAL A 96 -2.50 -9.68 -3.58
N LEU A 97 -3.74 -9.31 -3.93
CA LEU A 97 -4.44 -9.89 -5.08
C LEU A 97 -3.65 -9.70 -6.38
N ARG A 98 -3.10 -8.50 -6.59
CA ARG A 98 -2.24 -8.20 -7.74
C ARG A 98 -0.97 -9.02 -7.74
N GLU A 99 -0.33 -9.22 -6.58
CA GLU A 99 0.85 -10.08 -6.46
C GLU A 99 0.53 -11.54 -6.75
N CYS A 100 -0.62 -12.05 -6.28
CA CYS A 100 -1.10 -13.40 -6.59
C CYS A 100 -1.37 -13.57 -8.08
N ALA A 101 -2.05 -12.60 -8.70
CA ALA A 101 -2.40 -12.67 -10.11
C ALA A 101 -1.13 -12.64 -10.98
N ARG A 102 -0.12 -11.84 -10.60
CA ARG A 102 1.21 -11.88 -11.25
C ARG A 102 1.95 -13.20 -11.03
N ALA A 103 1.80 -13.85 -9.88
CA ALA A 103 2.44 -15.12 -9.58
C ALA A 103 1.83 -16.27 -10.39
N LEU A 104 0.53 -16.21 -10.65
CA LEU A 104 -0.24 -17.21 -11.40
C LEU A 104 -0.46 -16.83 -12.87
N GLU A 105 0.17 -15.75 -13.33
CA GLU A 105 0.07 -15.24 -14.70
C GLU A 105 -1.38 -14.95 -15.15
N VAL A 106 -2.23 -14.58 -14.20
CA VAL A 106 -3.62 -14.14 -14.44
C VAL A 106 -3.63 -12.66 -14.84
N PRO A 107 -4.45 -12.25 -15.84
CA PRO A 107 -4.59 -10.85 -16.22
C PRO A 107 -5.00 -9.98 -15.04
N VAL A 108 -4.25 -8.89 -14.79
CA VAL A 108 -4.53 -7.95 -13.70
C VAL A 108 -5.20 -6.71 -14.25
N PRO A 109 -6.40 -6.34 -13.78
CA PRO A 109 -6.99 -5.06 -14.13
C PRO A 109 -6.25 -3.88 -13.45
N PRO A 110 -6.49 -2.63 -13.86
CA PRO A 110 -5.89 -1.46 -13.21
C PRO A 110 -6.41 -1.29 -11.78
N CYS A 111 -5.59 -0.67 -10.92
CA CYS A 111 -5.91 -0.46 -9.51
C CYS A 111 -6.17 1.02 -9.19
N PRO A 112 -6.87 1.34 -8.09
CA PRO A 112 -7.48 0.43 -7.09
C PRO A 112 -8.66 -0.38 -7.65
N PHE A 113 -8.97 -1.54 -7.05
CA PHE A 113 -10.11 -2.34 -7.48
C PHE A 113 -11.39 -1.84 -6.84
N ASP A 114 -12.45 -1.74 -7.64
CA ASP A 114 -13.80 -1.68 -7.08
C ASP A 114 -14.20 -3.05 -6.52
N ASP A 115 -15.33 -3.13 -5.81
CA ASP A 115 -15.76 -4.38 -5.19
C ASP A 115 -16.09 -5.48 -6.22
N VAL A 116 -16.53 -5.12 -7.43
CA VAL A 116 -16.87 -6.10 -8.48
C VAL A 116 -15.60 -6.66 -9.11
N MET A 117 -14.64 -5.82 -9.45
CA MET A 117 -13.37 -6.27 -10.03
C MET A 117 -12.52 -7.01 -9.00
N ARG A 118 -12.64 -6.69 -7.70
CA ARG A 118 -12.05 -7.52 -6.64
C ARG A 118 -12.62 -8.94 -6.67
N LEU A 119 -13.95 -9.10 -6.73
CA LEU A 119 -14.60 -10.41 -6.83
C LEU A 119 -14.21 -11.18 -8.11
N GLN A 120 -14.07 -10.47 -9.23
CA GLN A 120 -13.64 -11.08 -10.50
C GLN A 120 -12.21 -11.62 -10.40
N VAL A 121 -11.27 -10.82 -9.87
CA VAL A 121 -9.87 -11.25 -9.67
C VAL A 121 -9.80 -12.43 -8.70
N GLU A 122 -10.55 -12.42 -7.61
CA GLU A 122 -10.64 -13.57 -6.68
C GLU A 122 -11.13 -14.84 -7.40
N ALA A 123 -12.17 -14.73 -8.22
CA ALA A 123 -12.69 -15.85 -9.00
C ALA A 123 -11.69 -16.36 -10.04
N ASP A 124 -10.95 -15.46 -10.70
CA ASP A 124 -9.93 -15.82 -11.68
C ASP A 124 -8.73 -16.51 -11.01
N LEU A 125 -8.30 -16.03 -9.84
CA LEU A 125 -7.28 -16.67 -9.01
C LEU A 125 -7.72 -18.06 -8.53
N ALA A 126 -8.98 -18.22 -8.12
CA ALA A 126 -9.53 -19.51 -7.74
C ALA A 126 -9.54 -20.50 -8.92
N ARG A 127 -9.89 -20.03 -10.13
CA ARG A 127 -9.80 -20.84 -11.35
C ARG A 127 -8.36 -21.21 -11.71
N ALA A 128 -7.39 -20.34 -11.40
CA ALA A 128 -5.96 -20.62 -11.55
C ALA A 128 -5.39 -21.56 -10.46
N GLY A 129 -6.22 -22.02 -9.52
CA GLY A 129 -5.86 -23.03 -8.51
C GLY A 129 -5.40 -22.46 -7.17
N LEU A 130 -5.55 -21.15 -6.93
CA LEU A 130 -5.32 -20.57 -5.62
C LEU A 130 -6.53 -20.85 -4.72
N LEU A 131 -6.31 -21.39 -3.53
CA LEU A 131 -7.35 -21.64 -2.52
C LEU A 131 -6.89 -21.04 -1.19
N TRP A 132 -7.73 -20.24 -0.52
CA TRP A 132 -7.37 -19.55 0.71
C TRP A 132 -8.54 -19.37 1.66
#